data_AF-A0A8T4SGM0-F1
#
_entry.id   AF-A0A8T4SGM0-F1
#
_cell.length_a   1.000
_cell.length_b   1.000
_cell.length_c   1.000
_cell.angle_alpha   90.00
_cell.angle_beta   90.00
_cell.angle_gamma   90.00
#
_symmetry.space_group_name_H-M   'P 1'
#
loop_
_entity.id
_entity.type
_entity.pdbx_description
1 polymer ?
#
loop_
_entity_poly.entity_id
_entity_poly.type
_entity_poly.pdbx_seq_one_letter_code
_entity_poly.pdbx_strand_id
1 'polypeptide(L)'
;MERRQLYIFLSVLVFLAAVISIGSFSLTGFVLTGDAPAEPPATQASVDNLKSAVNQLQTEVNSIQTITEKNEQEISRLSGNVQGLTAQISQLQQDVESKVKTVSTGLAGLQGDVQSGFSNLEASSQQRRVFLVIIAIIAAALIGIIYFYFYQKKSAASSLKPQLGTENKIMDYITQHIKQGRKYHHIKQNLQNAGWPEEEIRKAYQDTLKRNYHLYKKKKNLGDSGRPDKIKIIGLVGAAVIFTSIIVFFAFGTSTGQAYQKYGGVEDYEEGTGLNRVLSERQCFPPRIMINGLCCDDRNQNNVCDGQEGYTETAISALTGTIVVRAATPQDSVQNRLINITANGFEPSQLEAVQGDVIQFTNSRNGRARVIPDQQCPPMNSSLIATGETFTWTPVNPGNCGISIGIGNSDESCADNNQCAGLRACVDNHCKFIADIYSTTACSEYCTIIRVKVTTFNEDPPGNVVKQNYTLRMGLGSYTAGGALDWIIKPIPDFCKPSSSARIHQESNTWRATIPIPFEIREFSNGNLLGTRVETINTGQEKVITHSQLSLDQFTLKIEDVHLTCGGQTVFG
;
A
#
# COMPACT_ATOMS: atom_id res chain seq x y z
N MET A 1 -9.69 24.94 -39.02
CA MET A 1 -9.20 26.22 -39.58
C MET A 1 -10.41 26.96 -40.15
N GLU A 2 -10.82 28.07 -39.56
CA GLU A 2 -12.02 28.81 -40.00
C GLU A 2 -11.81 29.39 -41.42
N ARG A 3 -12.88 29.45 -42.22
CA ARG A 3 -12.85 29.95 -43.61
C ARG A 3 -12.09 31.27 -43.79
N ARG A 4 -12.05 32.14 -42.77
CA ARG A 4 -11.31 33.41 -42.80
C ARG A 4 -9.80 33.24 -42.88
N GLN A 5 -9.23 32.23 -42.24
CA GLN A 5 -7.78 31.96 -42.27
C GLN A 5 -7.33 31.47 -43.67
N LEU A 6 -8.17 30.69 -44.34
CA LEU A 6 -7.90 30.21 -45.70
C LEU A 6 -7.88 31.36 -46.72
N TYR A 7 -8.79 32.34 -46.60
CA TYR A 7 -8.81 33.49 -47.51
C TYR A 7 -7.59 34.40 -47.34
N ILE A 8 -7.14 34.63 -46.10
CA ILE A 8 -5.93 35.42 -45.84
C ILE A 8 -4.72 34.72 -46.44
N PHE A 9 -4.59 33.40 -46.24
CA PHE A 9 -3.50 32.62 -46.79
C PHE A 9 -3.49 32.63 -48.33
N LEU A 10 -4.66 32.47 -48.96
CA LEU A 10 -4.78 32.56 -50.43
C LEU A 10 -4.42 33.96 -50.95
N SER A 11 -4.85 35.02 -50.28
CA SER A 11 -4.55 36.39 -50.70
C SER A 11 -3.06 36.73 -50.58
N VAL A 12 -2.36 36.21 -49.57
CA VAL A 12 -0.90 36.36 -49.43
C VAL A 12 -0.17 35.59 -50.52
N LEU A 13 -0.60 34.38 -50.86
CA LEU A 13 -0.02 33.56 -51.93
C LEU A 13 -0.20 34.21 -53.31
N VAL A 14 -1.37 34.79 -53.59
CA VAL A 14 -1.63 35.54 -54.85
C VAL A 14 -0.77 36.80 -54.90
N PHE A 15 -0.57 37.49 -53.78
CA PHE A 15 0.28 38.67 -53.72
C PHE A 15 1.76 38.33 -53.95
N LEU A 16 2.26 37.24 -53.35
CA LEU A 16 3.63 36.75 -53.57
C LEU A 16 3.85 36.29 -55.01
N ALA A 17 2.89 35.58 -55.62
CA ALA A 17 2.97 35.17 -57.02
C ALA A 17 2.99 36.39 -57.97
N ALA A 18 2.25 37.46 -57.66
CA ALA A 18 2.28 38.70 -58.43
C ALA A 18 3.64 39.43 -58.30
N VAL A 19 4.24 39.44 -57.11
CA VAL A 19 5.57 40.06 -56.90
C VAL A 19 6.67 39.29 -57.63
N ILE A 20 6.60 37.95 -57.65
CA ILE A 20 7.57 37.10 -58.37
C ILE A 20 7.40 37.24 -59.90
N SER A 21 6.17 37.40 -60.40
CA SER A 21 5.92 37.61 -61.83
C SER A 21 6.41 38.97 -62.36
N ILE A 22 6.60 39.97 -61.50
CA ILE A 22 7.10 41.31 -61.89
C ILE A 22 8.65 41.37 -61.83
N GLY A 23 9.30 40.40 -61.18
CA GLY A 23 10.76 40.34 -61.01
C GLY A 23 11.56 39.76 -62.18
N SER A 24 10.91 39.24 -63.22
CA SER A 24 11.58 38.65 -64.40
C SER A 24 11.88 39.69 -65.48
N PHE A 25 12.56 40.79 -65.13
CA PHE A 25 13.16 41.66 -66.15
C PHE A 25 14.47 41.05 -66.62
N SER A 26 14.43 40.48 -67.82
CA SER A 26 15.62 39.99 -68.54
C SER A 26 16.55 41.17 -68.84
N LEU A 27 17.63 41.29 -68.06
CA LEU A 27 18.77 42.19 -68.30
C LEU A 27 19.60 41.65 -69.48
N THR A 28 19.06 41.78 -70.70
CA THR A 28 19.80 41.54 -71.93
C THR A 28 19.63 42.75 -72.83
N GLY A 29 20.65 43.62 -72.86
CA GLY A 29 20.81 44.64 -73.89
C GLY A 29 21.01 46.06 -73.37
N PHE A 30 22.18 46.37 -72.83
CA PHE A 30 22.68 47.75 -72.82
C PHE A 30 24.18 47.74 -73.14
N VAL A 31 24.49 47.90 -74.42
CA VAL A 31 25.86 48.12 -74.91
C VAL A 31 26.08 49.63 -74.90
N LEU A 32 26.85 50.11 -73.92
CA LEU A 32 27.36 51.48 -73.91
C LEU A 32 28.78 51.46 -74.46
N THR A 33 28.93 51.85 -75.72
CA THR A 33 30.20 52.32 -76.27
C THR A 33 30.35 53.79 -75.89
N GLY A 34 31.26 54.09 -74.96
CA GLY A 34 31.58 55.47 -74.60
C GLY A 34 32.70 55.51 -73.56
N ASP A 35 33.88 55.89 -74.01
CA ASP A 35 35.04 56.20 -73.18
C ASP A 35 34.67 57.25 -72.12
N ALA A 36 34.66 56.84 -70.85
CA ALA A 36 34.50 57.71 -69.70
C ALA A 36 35.49 57.28 -68.59
N PRO A 37 36.02 58.24 -67.82
CA PRO A 37 37.19 58.03 -66.96
C PRO A 37 36.86 57.20 -65.72
N ALA A 38 37.86 56.44 -65.26
CA ALA A 38 37.80 55.51 -64.13
C ALA A 38 37.02 56.06 -62.92
N GLU A 39 35.87 55.44 -62.65
CA GLU A 39 35.15 55.57 -61.39
C GLU A 39 35.96 54.97 -60.22
N PRO A 40 35.80 55.51 -59.00
CA PRO A 40 36.58 55.08 -57.84
C PRO A 40 36.21 53.65 -57.40
N PRO A 41 37.17 52.86 -56.90
CA PRO A 41 37.03 51.42 -56.59
C PRO A 41 36.01 51.07 -55.48
N ALA A 42 35.33 52.04 -54.88
CA ALA A 42 34.39 51.85 -53.78
C ALA A 42 33.03 51.24 -54.21
N THR A 43 32.63 51.44 -55.48
CA THR A 43 31.35 50.91 -56.01
C THR A 43 31.43 49.42 -56.30
N GLN A 44 32.56 48.93 -56.82
CA GLN A 44 32.74 47.51 -57.16
C GLN A 44 32.71 46.60 -55.93
N ALA A 45 33.39 46.99 -54.85
CA ALA A 45 33.39 46.22 -53.60
C ALA A 45 32.00 46.11 -52.97
N SER A 46 31.18 47.16 -53.10
CA SER A 46 29.79 47.14 -52.61
C SER A 46 28.92 46.19 -53.43
N VAL A 47 29.12 46.13 -54.75
CA VAL A 47 28.44 45.18 -55.64
C VAL A 47 28.81 43.73 -55.31
N ASP A 48 30.09 43.46 -55.06
CA ASP A 48 30.56 42.11 -54.72
C ASP A 48 30.00 41.63 -53.36
N ASN A 49 29.96 42.52 -52.36
CA ASN A 49 29.34 42.23 -51.06
C ASN A 49 27.84 41.95 -51.20
N LEU A 50 27.13 42.74 -52.02
CA LEU A 50 25.70 42.53 -52.26
C LEU A 50 25.44 41.19 -52.96
N LYS A 51 26.29 40.82 -53.94
CA LYS A 51 26.22 39.53 -54.63
C LYS A 51 26.43 38.35 -53.67
N SER A 52 27.37 38.49 -52.73
CA SER A 52 27.59 37.50 -51.68
C SER A 52 26.36 37.35 -50.76
N ALA A 53 25.80 38.47 -50.30
CA ALA A 53 24.60 38.47 -49.46
C ALA A 53 23.39 37.86 -50.17
N VAL A 54 23.19 38.14 -51.46
CA VAL A 54 22.13 37.54 -52.29
C VAL A 54 22.31 36.02 -52.41
N ASN A 55 23.55 35.54 -52.61
CA ASN A 55 23.82 34.10 -52.67
C ASN A 55 23.57 33.40 -51.33
N GLN A 56 23.88 34.07 -50.22
CA GLN A 56 23.59 33.55 -48.88
C GLN A 56 22.08 33.47 -48.64
N LEU A 57 21.33 34.55 -48.94
CA LEU A 57 19.87 34.56 -48.83
C LEU A 57 19.23 33.47 -49.72
N GLN A 58 19.74 33.26 -50.93
CA GLN A 58 19.26 32.19 -51.80
C GLN A 58 19.46 30.80 -51.16
N THR A 59 20.57 30.60 -50.47
CA THR A 59 20.86 29.34 -49.77
C THR A 59 19.92 29.13 -48.59
N GLU A 60 19.65 30.19 -47.81
CA GLU A 60 18.70 30.15 -46.70
C GLU A 60 17.27 29.88 -47.18
N VAL A 61 16.83 30.52 -48.28
CA VAL A 61 15.51 30.27 -48.91
C VAL A 61 15.36 28.81 -49.33
N ASN A 62 16.38 28.23 -49.96
CA ASN A 62 16.35 26.81 -50.36
C ASN A 62 16.27 25.87 -49.14
N SER A 63 16.93 26.22 -48.04
CA SER A 63 16.86 25.48 -46.78
C SER A 63 15.45 25.54 -46.16
N ILE A 64 14.85 26.74 -46.11
CA ILE A 64 13.48 26.93 -45.62
C ILE A 64 12.47 26.15 -46.46
N GLN A 65 12.65 26.13 -47.78
CA GLN A 65 11.79 25.34 -48.68
C GLN A 65 11.87 23.84 -48.34
N THR A 66 13.07 23.31 -48.12
CA THR A 66 13.28 21.91 -47.74
C THR A 66 12.63 21.58 -46.39
N ILE A 67 12.72 22.47 -45.40
CA ILE A 67 12.07 22.31 -44.09
C ILE A 67 10.54 22.32 -44.24
N THR A 68 10.02 23.19 -45.11
CA THR A 68 8.57 23.30 -45.37
C THR A 68 8.03 22.00 -45.98
N GLU A 69 8.70 21.44 -46.97
CA GLU A 69 8.33 20.16 -47.59
C GLU A 69 8.36 19.00 -46.56
N LYS A 70 9.36 18.98 -45.67
CA LYS A 70 9.44 18.01 -44.59
C LYS A 70 8.27 18.16 -43.60
N ASN A 71 7.93 19.38 -43.21
CA ASN A 71 6.81 19.64 -42.30
C ASN A 71 5.47 19.23 -42.92
N GLU A 72 5.27 19.45 -44.23
CA GLU A 72 4.06 18.97 -44.94
C GLU A 72 3.94 17.44 -44.93
N GLN A 73 5.06 16.72 -45.07
CA GLN A 73 5.08 15.26 -44.95
C GLN A 73 4.74 14.80 -43.53
N GLU A 74 5.29 15.44 -42.50
CA GLU A 74 4.99 15.11 -41.10
C GLU A 74 3.53 15.40 -40.74
N ILE A 75 2.96 16.51 -41.21
CA ILE A 75 1.54 16.84 -41.04
C ILE A 75 0.65 15.79 -41.71
N SER A 76 1.02 15.33 -42.91
CA SER A 76 0.28 14.28 -43.62
C SER A 76 0.31 12.96 -42.84
N ARG A 77 1.46 12.61 -42.26
CA ARG A 77 1.60 11.42 -41.39
C ARG A 77 0.77 11.53 -40.13
N LEU A 78 0.77 12.70 -39.48
CA LEU A 78 -0.03 12.96 -38.29
C LEU A 78 -1.54 12.88 -38.58
N SER A 79 -1.98 13.43 -39.70
CA SER A 79 -3.36 13.31 -40.19
C SER A 79 -3.79 11.85 -40.35
N GLY A 80 -2.92 11.00 -40.93
CA GLY A 80 -3.16 9.56 -41.02
C GLY A 80 -3.30 8.87 -39.66
N ASN A 81 -2.44 9.22 -38.69
CA ASN A 81 -2.54 8.69 -37.33
C ASN A 81 -3.84 9.11 -36.63
N VAL A 82 -4.28 10.36 -36.81
CA VAL A 82 -5.55 10.87 -36.25
C VAL A 82 -6.75 10.13 -36.85
N GLN A 83 -6.74 9.84 -38.15
CA GLN A 83 -7.78 9.02 -38.79
C GLN A 83 -7.80 7.59 -38.23
N GLY A 84 -6.62 6.99 -38.01
CA GLY A 84 -6.50 5.66 -37.38
C GLY A 84 -7.06 5.63 -35.95
N LEU A 85 -6.74 6.63 -35.14
CA LEU A 85 -7.30 6.77 -33.79
C LEU A 85 -8.82 6.95 -33.81
N THR A 86 -9.35 7.72 -34.77
CA THR A 86 -10.80 7.93 -34.94
C THR A 86 -11.51 6.60 -35.26
N ALA A 87 -10.91 5.75 -36.09
CA ALA A 87 -11.43 4.41 -36.38
C ALA A 87 -11.41 3.50 -35.14
N GLN A 88 -10.32 3.52 -34.35
CA GLN A 88 -10.21 2.75 -33.10
C GLN A 88 -11.25 3.19 -32.07
N ILE A 89 -11.49 4.49 -31.92
CA ILE A 89 -12.53 5.03 -31.02
C ILE A 89 -13.91 4.54 -31.44
N SER A 90 -14.22 4.58 -32.75
CA SER A 90 -15.51 4.09 -33.26
C SER A 90 -15.71 2.60 -32.99
N GLN A 91 -14.65 1.80 -33.12
CA GLN A 91 -14.70 0.37 -32.84
C GLN A 91 -14.87 0.08 -31.35
N LEU A 92 -14.19 0.84 -30.48
CA LEU A 92 -14.34 0.72 -29.03
C LEU A 92 -15.77 1.08 -28.59
N GLN A 93 -16.36 2.14 -29.19
CA GLN A 93 -17.72 2.54 -28.90
C GLN A 93 -18.74 1.44 -29.27
N GLN A 94 -18.54 0.75 -30.41
CA GLN A 94 -19.37 -0.38 -30.81
C GLN A 94 -19.22 -1.59 -29.86
N ASP A 95 -17.99 -1.89 -29.41
CA ASP A 95 -17.75 -2.99 -28.45
C ASP A 95 -18.40 -2.72 -27.10
N VAL A 96 -18.31 -1.48 -26.60
CA VAL A 96 -18.96 -1.05 -25.36
C VAL A 96 -20.48 -1.17 -25.49
N GLU A 97 -21.08 -0.69 -26.58
CA GLU A 97 -22.53 -0.80 -26.78
C GLU A 97 -23.00 -2.27 -26.84
N SER A 98 -22.23 -3.14 -27.49
CA SER A 98 -22.49 -4.59 -27.55
C SER A 98 -22.43 -5.25 -26.16
N LYS A 99 -21.41 -4.91 -25.36
CA LYS A 99 -21.26 -5.41 -23.99
C LYS A 99 -22.37 -4.91 -23.08
N VAL A 100 -22.77 -3.64 -23.20
CA VAL A 100 -23.89 -3.09 -22.44
C VAL A 100 -25.19 -3.81 -22.79
N LYS A 101 -25.45 -4.10 -24.07
CA LYS A 101 -26.61 -4.92 -24.48
C LYS A 101 -26.55 -6.32 -23.87
N THR A 102 -25.38 -6.95 -23.84
CA THR A 102 -25.19 -8.29 -23.25
C THR A 102 -25.41 -8.29 -21.73
N VAL A 103 -24.94 -7.26 -21.03
CA VAL A 103 -25.18 -7.11 -19.58
C VAL A 103 -26.65 -6.83 -19.32
N SER A 104 -27.31 -5.99 -20.13
CA SER A 104 -28.73 -5.70 -20.00
C SER A 104 -29.60 -6.95 -20.21
N THR A 105 -29.28 -7.79 -21.20
CA THR A 105 -29.99 -9.06 -21.42
C THR A 105 -29.70 -10.09 -20.31
N GLY A 106 -28.46 -10.16 -19.82
CA GLY A 106 -28.10 -10.99 -18.66
C GLY A 106 -28.85 -10.57 -17.40
N LEU A 107 -28.97 -9.26 -17.15
CA LEU A 107 -29.71 -8.73 -16.00
C LEU A 107 -31.22 -8.98 -16.12
N ALA A 108 -31.79 -8.89 -17.33
CA ALA A 108 -33.18 -9.26 -17.60
C ALA A 108 -33.43 -10.77 -17.38
N GLY A 109 -32.47 -11.63 -17.73
CA GLY A 109 -32.51 -13.06 -17.42
C GLY A 109 -32.52 -13.32 -15.91
N LEU A 110 -31.62 -12.68 -15.17
CA LEU A 110 -31.59 -12.73 -13.70
C LEU A 110 -32.89 -12.25 -13.06
N GLN A 111 -33.51 -11.20 -13.60
CA GLN A 111 -34.80 -10.71 -13.10
C GLN A 111 -35.93 -11.72 -13.34
N GLY A 112 -35.91 -12.43 -14.48
CA GLY A 112 -36.83 -13.54 -14.77
C GLY A 112 -36.63 -14.76 -13.87
N ASP A 113 -35.38 -15.12 -13.57
CA ASP A 113 -35.03 -16.22 -12.66
C ASP A 113 -35.42 -15.91 -11.21
N VAL A 114 -35.24 -14.66 -10.78
CA VAL A 114 -35.70 -14.20 -9.46
C VAL A 114 -37.23 -14.26 -9.37
N GLN A 115 -37.95 -13.81 -10.40
CA GLN A 115 -39.41 -13.78 -10.37
C GLN A 115 -40.06 -15.16 -10.48
N SER A 116 -39.45 -16.09 -11.22
CA SER A 116 -39.84 -17.50 -11.24
C SER A 116 -39.49 -18.21 -9.92
N GLY A 117 -38.39 -17.83 -9.27
CA GLY A 117 -38.06 -18.24 -7.90
C GLY A 117 -39.11 -17.81 -6.86
N PHE A 118 -39.62 -16.58 -6.95
CA PHE A 118 -40.71 -16.10 -6.09
C PHE A 118 -42.05 -16.80 -6.36
N SER A 119 -42.36 -17.08 -7.61
CA SER A 119 -43.58 -17.81 -7.99
C SER A 119 -43.57 -19.26 -7.47
N ASN A 120 -42.39 -19.90 -7.42
CA ASN A 120 -42.20 -21.22 -6.82
C ASN A 120 -42.22 -21.21 -5.27
N LEU A 121 -41.94 -20.08 -4.63
CA LEU A 121 -42.01 -19.95 -3.16
C LEU A 121 -43.45 -19.86 -2.64
N GLU A 122 -44.38 -19.33 -3.44
CA GLU A 122 -45.81 -19.25 -3.09
C GLU A 122 -46.49 -20.64 -3.03
N ALA A 123 -45.92 -21.65 -3.67
CA ALA A 123 -46.39 -23.04 -3.58
C ALA A 123 -45.97 -23.77 -2.28
N SER A 124 -45.16 -23.16 -1.41
CA SER A 124 -44.62 -23.79 -0.19
C SER A 124 -45.34 -23.40 1.13
N SER A 125 -46.66 -23.18 1.08
CA SER A 125 -47.49 -22.91 2.28
C SER A 125 -47.51 -24.07 3.31
N GLN A 126 -46.92 -25.21 2.99
CA GLN A 126 -46.81 -26.38 3.86
C GLN A 126 -45.73 -26.22 4.95
N GLN A 127 -44.70 -25.38 4.72
CA GLN A 127 -43.57 -25.23 5.65
C GLN A 127 -43.90 -24.31 6.83
N ARG A 128 -44.82 -23.35 6.66
CA ARG A 128 -45.35 -22.51 7.76
C ARG A 128 -46.19 -23.31 8.76
N ARG A 129 -46.93 -24.33 8.31
CA ARG A 129 -47.71 -25.20 9.21
C ARG A 129 -46.81 -26.09 10.06
N VAL A 130 -45.74 -26.64 9.48
CA VAL A 130 -44.76 -27.45 10.22
C VAL A 130 -44.04 -26.60 11.28
N PHE A 131 -43.65 -25.37 10.94
CA PHE A 131 -43.00 -24.46 11.89
C PHE A 131 -43.90 -24.09 13.09
N LEU A 132 -45.19 -23.81 12.85
CA LEU A 132 -46.14 -23.51 13.94
C LEU A 132 -46.42 -24.72 14.83
N VAL A 133 -46.45 -25.93 14.27
CA VAL A 133 -46.62 -27.16 15.06
C VAL A 133 -45.39 -27.40 15.96
N ILE A 134 -44.18 -27.17 15.46
CA ILE A 134 -42.95 -27.30 16.26
C ILE A 134 -42.92 -26.29 17.41
N ILE A 135 -43.31 -25.04 17.17
CA ILE A 135 -43.40 -24.00 18.22
C ILE A 135 -44.46 -24.39 19.27
N ALA A 136 -45.61 -24.91 18.85
CA ALA A 136 -46.67 -25.34 19.78
C ALA A 136 -46.20 -26.51 20.68
N ILE A 137 -45.42 -27.45 20.15
CA ILE A 137 -44.86 -28.58 20.92
C ILE A 137 -43.84 -28.08 21.96
N ILE A 138 -42.96 -27.13 21.58
CA ILE A 138 -41.98 -26.55 22.50
C ILE A 138 -42.68 -25.76 23.61
N ALA A 139 -43.70 -24.97 23.28
CA ALA A 139 -44.48 -24.23 24.27
C ALA A 139 -45.20 -25.16 25.26
N ALA A 140 -45.79 -26.26 24.78
CA ALA A 140 -46.44 -27.25 25.64
C ALA A 140 -45.44 -27.95 26.58
N ALA A 141 -44.23 -28.27 26.09
CA ALA A 141 -43.18 -28.87 26.91
C ALA A 141 -42.69 -27.92 28.02
N LEU A 142 -42.51 -26.64 27.71
CA LEU A 142 -42.09 -25.64 28.70
C LEU A 142 -43.16 -25.42 29.79
N ILE A 143 -44.43 -25.37 29.41
CA ILE A 143 -45.54 -25.28 30.38
C ILE A 143 -45.56 -26.50 31.29
N GLY A 144 -45.35 -27.71 30.75
CA GLY A 144 -45.26 -28.95 31.54
C GLY A 144 -44.12 -28.93 32.55
N ILE A 145 -42.93 -28.45 32.17
CA ILE A 145 -41.77 -28.33 33.05
C ILE A 145 -42.02 -27.33 34.18
N ILE A 146 -42.62 -26.17 33.87
CA ILE A 146 -42.97 -25.15 34.87
C ILE A 146 -44.00 -25.70 35.87
N TYR A 147 -45.03 -26.39 35.37
CA TYR A 147 -46.06 -26.98 36.23
C TYR A 147 -45.48 -28.04 37.16
N PHE A 148 -44.61 -28.92 36.64
CA PHE A 148 -43.91 -29.94 37.43
C PHE A 148 -43.01 -29.33 38.53
N TYR A 149 -42.30 -28.24 38.23
CA TYR A 149 -41.44 -27.56 39.19
C TYR A 149 -42.23 -26.92 40.35
N PHE A 150 -43.38 -26.31 40.04
CA PHE A 150 -44.26 -25.76 41.08
C PHE A 150 -44.96 -26.84 41.90
N TYR A 151 -45.28 -27.99 41.30
CA TYR A 151 -45.89 -29.11 42.02
C TYR A 151 -44.91 -29.79 42.99
N GLN A 152 -43.62 -29.95 42.63
CA GLN A 152 -42.61 -30.45 43.56
C GLN A 152 -42.34 -29.50 44.73
N LYS A 153 -42.43 -28.19 44.51
CA LYS A 153 -42.18 -27.19 45.57
C LYS A 153 -43.29 -27.17 46.63
N LYS A 154 -44.50 -27.65 46.33
CA LYS A 154 -45.63 -27.67 47.27
C LYS A 154 -45.64 -28.89 48.20
N SER A 155 -44.84 -29.92 47.92
CA SER A 155 -44.77 -31.16 48.73
C SER A 155 -43.66 -31.17 49.80
N ALA A 156 -42.85 -30.12 49.91
CA ALA A 156 -41.72 -30.03 50.83
C ALA A 156 -41.84 -28.89 51.87
N ALA A 157 -43.06 -28.42 52.13
CA ALA A 157 -43.35 -27.34 53.07
C ALA A 157 -44.12 -27.84 54.30
N SER A 158 -43.56 -28.82 55.01
CA SER A 158 -44.02 -29.18 56.36
C SER A 158 -42.92 -29.89 57.15
N SER A 159 -41.91 -29.16 57.63
CA SER A 159 -41.20 -29.53 58.86
C SER A 159 -40.19 -28.47 59.33
N LEU A 160 -40.33 -28.08 60.59
CA LEU A 160 -39.37 -27.46 61.52
C LEU A 160 -38.74 -26.09 61.17
N LYS A 161 -39.26 -25.06 61.86
CA LYS A 161 -38.44 -23.94 62.37
C LYS A 161 -37.52 -24.46 63.49
N PRO A 162 -36.26 -23.99 63.55
CA PRO A 162 -35.69 -23.60 64.83
C PRO A 162 -35.20 -22.15 64.80
N GLN A 163 -35.54 -21.41 65.86
CA GLN A 163 -34.91 -20.15 66.21
C GLN A 163 -33.42 -20.42 66.51
N LEU A 164 -32.50 -19.78 65.77
CA LEU A 164 -31.09 -19.66 66.18
C LEU A 164 -30.51 -18.35 65.62
N GLY A 165 -30.89 -17.25 66.28
CA GLY A 165 -30.33 -15.92 66.06
C GLY A 165 -29.00 -15.76 66.79
N THR A 166 -28.18 -14.82 66.31
CA THR A 166 -26.88 -14.37 66.88
C THR A 166 -25.68 -15.31 66.81
N GLU A 167 -25.81 -16.61 67.08
CA GLU A 167 -24.64 -17.50 67.23
C GLU A 167 -23.85 -17.71 65.90
N ASN A 168 -24.56 -17.71 64.76
CA ASN A 168 -23.92 -17.87 63.45
C ASN A 168 -23.08 -16.65 63.02
N LYS A 169 -23.47 -15.43 63.43
CA LYS A 169 -22.78 -14.20 62.98
C LYS A 169 -21.36 -14.08 63.55
N ILE A 170 -21.15 -14.54 64.78
CA ILE A 170 -19.81 -14.57 65.39
C ILE A 170 -18.93 -15.63 64.75
N MET A 171 -19.48 -16.83 64.50
CA MET A 171 -18.71 -17.88 63.86
C MET A 171 -18.25 -17.48 62.46
N ASP A 172 -19.09 -16.75 61.71
CA ASP A 172 -18.73 -16.21 60.41
C ASP A 172 -17.64 -15.12 60.53
N TYR A 173 -17.77 -14.20 61.51
CA TYR A 173 -16.75 -13.19 61.80
C TYR A 173 -15.39 -13.81 62.15
N ILE A 174 -15.37 -14.80 63.04
CA ILE A 174 -14.17 -15.53 63.45
C ILE A 174 -13.57 -16.27 62.24
N THR A 175 -14.41 -16.95 61.45
CA THR A 175 -13.97 -17.67 60.24
C THR A 175 -13.30 -16.73 59.22
N GLN A 176 -13.86 -15.54 59.01
CA GLN A 176 -13.29 -14.54 58.10
C GLN A 176 -11.92 -14.06 58.57
N HIS A 177 -11.75 -13.80 59.86
CA HIS A 177 -10.48 -13.32 60.41
C HIS A 177 -9.40 -14.42 60.46
N ILE A 178 -9.78 -15.68 60.68
CA ILE A 178 -8.87 -16.83 60.54
C ILE A 178 -8.38 -16.96 59.09
N LYS A 179 -9.28 -16.80 58.10
CA LYS A 179 -8.89 -16.82 56.66
C LYS A 179 -7.94 -15.69 56.28
N GLN A 180 -7.97 -14.56 57.00
CA GLN A 180 -7.06 -13.44 56.84
C GLN A 180 -5.73 -13.60 57.63
N GLY A 181 -5.51 -14.76 58.27
CA GLY A 181 -4.29 -15.04 59.04
C GLY A 181 -4.21 -14.34 60.40
N ARG A 182 -5.30 -13.77 60.91
CA ARG A 182 -5.33 -13.12 62.24
C ARG A 182 -5.30 -14.18 63.34
N LYS A 183 -4.39 -14.01 64.31
CA LYS A 183 -4.25 -14.91 65.46
C LYS A 183 -5.34 -14.65 66.51
N TYR A 184 -5.62 -15.65 67.36
CA TYR A 184 -6.65 -15.60 68.41
C TYR A 184 -6.62 -14.31 69.24
N HIS A 185 -5.44 -13.82 69.63
CA HIS A 185 -5.29 -12.59 70.42
C HIS A 185 -5.96 -11.37 69.75
N HIS A 186 -5.85 -11.24 68.43
CA HIS A 186 -6.41 -10.09 67.70
C HIS A 186 -7.93 -10.20 67.59
N ILE A 187 -8.45 -11.41 67.37
CA ILE A 187 -9.88 -11.70 67.29
C ILE A 187 -10.52 -11.50 68.67
N LYS A 188 -9.83 -11.96 69.73
CA LYS A 188 -10.21 -11.77 71.12
C LYS A 188 -10.31 -10.29 71.47
N GLN A 189 -9.28 -9.51 71.18
CA GLN A 189 -9.27 -8.07 71.48
C GLN A 189 -10.41 -7.33 70.76
N ASN A 190 -10.66 -7.62 69.48
CA ASN A 190 -11.75 -7.00 68.73
C ASN A 190 -13.13 -7.35 69.29
N LEU A 191 -13.34 -8.62 69.70
CA LEU A 191 -14.61 -9.05 70.27
C LEU A 191 -14.81 -8.52 71.70
N GLN A 192 -13.74 -8.43 72.51
CA GLN A 192 -13.79 -7.79 73.83
C GLN A 192 -14.12 -6.30 73.71
N ASN A 193 -13.53 -5.59 72.74
CA ASN A 193 -13.88 -4.20 72.44
C ASN A 193 -15.34 -4.04 71.99
N ALA A 194 -15.94 -5.08 71.40
CA ALA A 194 -17.34 -5.13 71.02
C ALA A 194 -18.27 -5.61 72.16
N GLY A 195 -17.76 -5.75 73.38
CA GLY A 195 -18.54 -6.09 74.58
C GLY A 195 -18.74 -7.58 74.82
N TRP A 196 -18.03 -8.46 74.11
CA TRP A 196 -18.16 -9.91 74.32
C TRP A 196 -17.32 -10.38 75.51
N PRO A 197 -17.89 -11.22 76.41
CA PRO A 197 -17.15 -11.78 77.52
C PRO A 197 -16.09 -12.77 77.02
N GLU A 198 -14.92 -12.77 77.66
CA GLU A 198 -13.75 -13.57 77.23
C GLU A 198 -14.07 -15.06 77.07
N GLU A 199 -14.89 -15.61 77.97
CA GLU A 199 -15.28 -17.01 77.96
C GLU A 199 -16.14 -17.39 76.75
N GLU A 200 -17.05 -16.51 76.34
CA GLU A 200 -17.88 -16.73 75.14
C GLU A 200 -17.04 -16.62 73.87
N ILE A 201 -16.07 -15.70 73.84
CA ILE A 201 -15.14 -15.58 72.71
C ILE A 201 -14.31 -16.86 72.58
N ARG A 202 -13.79 -17.38 73.71
CA ARG A 202 -13.01 -18.61 73.75
C ARG A 202 -13.82 -19.79 73.23
N LYS A 203 -15.06 -19.94 73.71
CA LYS A 203 -15.99 -21.00 73.29
C LYS A 203 -16.35 -20.87 71.80
N ALA A 204 -16.76 -19.69 71.34
CA ALA A 204 -17.11 -19.44 69.95
C ALA A 204 -15.93 -19.67 68.99
N TYR A 205 -14.71 -19.33 69.41
CA TYR A 205 -13.51 -19.61 68.63
C TYR A 205 -13.24 -21.11 68.48
N GLN A 206 -13.36 -21.88 69.57
CA GLN A 206 -13.22 -23.35 69.53
C GLN A 206 -14.31 -24.01 68.66
N ASP A 207 -15.55 -23.58 68.79
CA ASP A 207 -16.66 -24.13 68.00
C ASP A 207 -16.53 -23.77 66.52
N THR A 208 -16.02 -22.58 66.20
CA THR A 208 -15.70 -22.17 64.83
C THR A 208 -14.60 -23.04 64.23
N LEU A 209 -13.54 -23.36 64.99
CA LEU A 209 -12.47 -24.26 64.52
C LEU A 209 -13.00 -25.67 64.24
N LYS A 210 -13.82 -26.23 65.14
CA LYS A 210 -14.47 -27.53 64.94
C LYS A 210 -15.35 -27.52 63.67
N ARG A 211 -16.18 -26.49 63.51
CA ARG A 211 -17.05 -26.32 62.34
C ARG A 211 -16.24 -26.24 61.03
N ASN A 212 -15.20 -25.42 61.00
CA ASN A 212 -14.34 -25.27 59.83
C ASN A 212 -13.59 -26.56 59.48
N TYR A 213 -13.12 -27.30 60.49
CA TYR A 213 -12.50 -28.61 60.29
C TYR A 213 -13.48 -29.64 59.71
N HIS A 214 -14.72 -29.69 60.21
CA HIS A 214 -15.76 -30.56 59.66
C HIS A 214 -16.13 -30.22 58.21
N LEU A 215 -16.21 -28.93 57.88
CA LEU A 215 -16.44 -28.47 56.51
C LEU A 215 -15.28 -28.84 55.57
N TYR A 216 -14.03 -28.71 56.04
CA TYR A 216 -12.86 -29.15 55.29
C TYR A 216 -12.85 -30.66 55.04
N LYS A 217 -13.12 -31.47 56.08
CA LYS A 217 -13.20 -32.94 55.96
C LYS A 217 -14.32 -33.38 55.03
N LYS A 218 -15.48 -32.72 55.07
CA LYS A 218 -16.60 -32.98 54.15
C LYS A 218 -16.22 -32.65 52.70
N LYS A 219 -15.51 -31.54 52.46
CA LYS A 219 -15.03 -31.16 51.12
C LYS A 219 -13.98 -32.14 50.59
N LYS A 220 -13.09 -32.65 51.45
CA LYS A 220 -12.08 -33.65 51.10
C LYS A 220 -12.70 -35.02 50.76
N ASN A 221 -13.71 -35.45 51.53
CA ASN A 221 -14.40 -36.72 51.27
C ASN A 221 -15.33 -36.68 50.04
N LEU A 222 -15.67 -35.48 49.53
CA LEU A 222 -16.41 -35.28 48.28
C LEU A 222 -15.52 -35.22 47.04
N GLY A 223 -14.19 -35.30 47.20
CA GLY A 223 -13.22 -35.20 46.11
C GLY A 223 -12.72 -36.53 45.54
N ASP A 224 -13.05 -37.68 46.14
CA ASP A 224 -12.36 -38.94 45.77
C ASP A 224 -13.25 -40.21 45.80
N SER A 225 -14.58 -40.06 45.70
CA SER A 225 -15.45 -41.22 45.43
C SER A 225 -16.58 -40.84 44.50
N GLY A 226 -16.72 -41.64 43.44
CA GLY A 226 -17.63 -41.43 42.32
C GLY A 226 -19.03 -41.01 42.76
N ARG A 227 -19.55 -39.95 42.13
CA ARG A 227 -20.91 -39.44 42.31
C ARG A 227 -21.90 -40.17 41.39
N PRO A 228 -22.95 -40.82 41.93
CA PRO A 228 -24.21 -40.99 41.22
C PRO A 228 -25.19 -39.82 41.50
N ASP A 229 -25.75 -39.30 40.40
CA ASP A 229 -27.18 -39.10 40.14
C ASP A 229 -28.02 -37.95 40.75
N LYS A 230 -27.48 -36.73 40.78
CA LYS A 230 -28.35 -35.52 40.63
C LYS A 230 -27.88 -34.52 39.57
N ILE A 231 -26.60 -34.58 39.19
CA ILE A 231 -26.04 -33.76 38.10
C ILE A 231 -26.43 -34.32 36.72
N LYS A 232 -26.73 -35.62 36.61
CA LYS A 232 -27.12 -36.20 35.32
C LYS A 232 -28.46 -35.70 34.80
N ILE A 233 -29.43 -35.39 35.66
CA ILE A 233 -30.74 -34.91 35.18
C ILE A 233 -30.65 -33.43 34.72
N ILE A 234 -29.96 -32.57 35.47
CA ILE A 234 -29.75 -31.17 35.06
C ILE A 234 -28.77 -31.10 33.87
N GLY A 235 -27.77 -31.98 33.83
CA GLY A 235 -26.84 -32.11 32.71
C GLY A 235 -27.50 -32.67 31.45
N LEU A 236 -28.45 -33.61 31.57
CA LEU A 236 -29.16 -34.18 30.42
C LEU A 236 -30.24 -33.24 29.90
N VAL A 237 -30.91 -32.48 30.77
CA VAL A 237 -31.83 -31.39 30.34
C VAL A 237 -31.04 -30.24 29.72
N GLY A 238 -29.90 -29.85 30.31
CA GLY A 238 -29.02 -28.83 29.74
C GLY A 238 -28.41 -29.25 28.40
N ALA A 239 -27.94 -30.50 28.29
CA ALA A 239 -27.41 -31.05 27.05
C ALA A 239 -28.50 -31.20 25.98
N ALA A 240 -29.71 -31.62 26.35
CA ALA A 240 -30.83 -31.73 25.41
C ALA A 240 -31.24 -30.36 24.86
N VAL A 241 -31.31 -29.32 25.71
CA VAL A 241 -31.60 -27.94 25.30
C VAL A 241 -30.48 -27.41 24.39
N ILE A 242 -29.21 -27.62 24.74
CA ILE A 242 -28.09 -27.19 23.90
C ILE A 242 -28.10 -27.94 22.55
N PHE A 243 -28.33 -29.25 22.54
CA PHE A 243 -28.40 -30.03 21.29
C PHE A 243 -29.59 -29.64 20.42
N THR A 244 -30.77 -29.39 20.99
CA THR A 244 -31.92 -28.88 20.21
C THR A 244 -31.69 -27.45 19.74
N SER A 245 -31.01 -26.61 20.53
CA SER A 245 -30.61 -25.26 20.10
C SER A 245 -29.65 -25.32 18.91
N ILE A 246 -28.65 -26.22 18.96
CA ILE A 246 -27.69 -26.47 17.88
C ILE A 246 -28.40 -26.99 16.63
N ILE A 247 -29.30 -27.97 16.76
CA ILE A 247 -30.05 -28.52 15.62
C ILE A 247 -30.97 -27.46 15.01
N VAL A 248 -31.63 -26.62 15.80
CA VAL A 248 -32.43 -25.49 15.30
C VAL A 248 -31.54 -24.42 14.65
N PHE A 249 -30.35 -24.16 15.19
CA PHE A 249 -29.37 -23.24 14.61
C PHE A 249 -28.79 -23.76 13.30
N PHE A 250 -28.63 -25.07 13.13
CA PHE A 250 -28.20 -25.67 11.86
C PHE A 250 -29.34 -25.86 10.85
N ALA A 251 -30.57 -26.11 11.32
CA ALA A 251 -31.73 -26.29 10.44
C ALA A 251 -32.36 -24.96 9.97
N PHE A 252 -32.21 -23.88 10.74
CA PHE A 252 -32.82 -22.56 10.45
C PHE A 252 -31.82 -21.39 10.48
N GLY A 253 -30.56 -21.61 10.85
CA GLY A 253 -29.51 -20.62 10.68
C GLY A 253 -29.22 -20.43 9.20
N THR A 254 -29.84 -19.40 8.64
CA THR A 254 -29.45 -18.81 7.37
C THR A 254 -27.94 -18.58 7.35
N SER A 255 -27.24 -19.43 6.60
CA SER A 255 -26.00 -19.13 5.89
C SER A 255 -25.19 -17.93 6.43
N THR A 256 -24.42 -18.14 7.49
CA THR A 256 -23.27 -17.27 7.80
C THR A 256 -22.13 -17.41 6.77
N GLY A 257 -22.30 -18.25 5.75
CA GLY A 257 -21.36 -18.47 4.65
C GLY A 257 -21.22 -17.34 3.62
N GLN A 258 -21.91 -16.19 3.77
CA GLN A 258 -21.72 -15.05 2.85
C GLN A 258 -20.86 -13.90 3.40
N ALA A 259 -20.39 -13.95 4.64
CA ALA A 259 -19.46 -12.94 5.16
C ALA A 259 -17.97 -13.26 4.89
N TYR A 260 -17.64 -14.49 4.50
CA TYR A 260 -16.24 -14.94 4.32
C TYR A 260 -15.77 -15.03 2.86
N GLN A 261 -16.56 -14.57 1.88
CA GLN A 261 -16.15 -14.53 0.47
C GLN A 261 -15.61 -13.17 -0.02
N LYS A 262 -15.52 -12.14 0.85
CA LYS A 262 -15.06 -10.80 0.40
C LYS A 262 -13.54 -10.58 0.47
N TYR A 263 -12.78 -11.55 0.98
CA TYR A 263 -11.31 -11.52 0.96
C TYR A 263 -10.76 -12.90 0.57
N GLY A 264 -11.22 -13.43 -0.56
CA GLY A 264 -10.63 -14.61 -1.18
C GLY A 264 -9.16 -14.33 -1.50
N GLY A 265 -8.28 -15.02 -0.79
CA GLY A 265 -6.96 -15.35 -1.31
C GLY A 265 -7.13 -15.98 -2.69
N VAL A 266 -6.29 -15.54 -3.62
CA VAL A 266 -6.16 -16.16 -4.94
C VAL A 266 -5.44 -17.48 -4.73
N GLU A 267 -6.18 -18.50 -4.32
CA GLU A 267 -5.75 -19.88 -4.41
C GLU A 267 -6.32 -20.44 -5.73
N ASP A 268 -5.43 -21.10 -6.48
CA ASP A 268 -5.63 -21.83 -7.73
C ASP A 268 -5.95 -21.00 -9.00
N TYR A 269 -4.90 -20.37 -9.53
CA TYR A 269 -4.80 -20.13 -10.98
C TYR A 269 -4.39 -21.44 -11.66
N GLU A 270 -5.37 -22.24 -12.09
CA GLU A 270 -5.10 -23.31 -13.06
C GLU A 270 -4.65 -22.69 -14.38
N GLU A 271 -3.47 -23.11 -14.84
CA GLU A 271 -2.94 -22.81 -16.16
C GLU A 271 -3.81 -23.47 -17.24
N GLY A 272 -4.65 -22.68 -17.91
CA GLY A 272 -5.40 -23.19 -19.04
C GLY A 272 -6.37 -22.20 -19.64
N THR A 273 -6.06 -21.77 -20.86
CA THR A 273 -6.88 -20.95 -21.79
C THR A 273 -6.79 -19.43 -21.59
N GLY A 274 -6.23 -18.78 -22.61
CA GLY A 274 -5.97 -17.35 -22.63
C GLY A 274 -7.25 -16.53 -22.63
N LEU A 275 -7.36 -15.65 -21.64
CA LEU A 275 -8.17 -14.44 -21.74
C LEU A 275 -7.45 -13.35 -20.92
N ASN A 276 -6.86 -12.39 -21.63
CA ASN A 276 -6.29 -11.17 -21.04
C ASN A 276 -7.42 -10.35 -20.40
N ARG A 277 -7.69 -10.56 -19.12
CA ARG A 277 -8.56 -9.69 -18.33
C ARG A 277 -7.73 -8.51 -17.83
N VAL A 278 -7.83 -7.41 -18.57
CA VAL A 278 -7.34 -6.09 -18.16
C VAL A 278 -8.05 -5.69 -16.87
N LEU A 279 -7.35 -5.73 -15.74
CA LEU A 279 -7.77 -5.05 -14.50
C LEU A 279 -7.49 -3.55 -14.67
N SER A 280 -8.37 -2.82 -15.36
CA SER A 280 -8.31 -1.36 -15.50
C SER A 280 -9.28 -0.66 -14.55
N GLU A 281 -9.05 -0.79 -13.26
CA GLU A 281 -9.46 0.24 -12.31
C GLU A 281 -8.48 0.18 -11.15
N ARG A 282 -7.41 0.99 -11.24
CA ARG A 282 -6.57 1.27 -10.08
C ARG A 282 -7.52 1.87 -9.04
N GLN A 283 -7.64 1.27 -7.87
CA GLN A 283 -8.29 1.88 -6.72
C GLN A 283 -7.20 2.05 -5.65
N CYS A 284 -7.08 3.26 -5.12
CA CYS A 284 -6.17 3.53 -4.00
C CYS A 284 -6.92 3.20 -2.70
N PHE A 285 -6.27 2.46 -1.80
CA PHE A 285 -6.85 2.06 -0.53
C PHE A 285 -6.51 3.08 0.56
N PRO A 286 -7.47 3.52 1.40
CA PRO A 286 -7.22 4.44 2.50
C PRO A 286 -6.04 3.99 3.39
N PRO A 287 -5.18 4.92 3.87
CA PRO A 287 -5.31 6.38 3.79
C PRO A 287 -4.81 6.97 2.46
N ARG A 288 -4.67 6.18 1.39
CA ARG A 288 -4.18 6.69 0.10
C ARG A 288 -5.30 7.20 -0.78
N ILE A 289 -5.08 8.37 -1.37
CA ILE A 289 -5.96 8.98 -2.37
C ILE A 289 -5.33 8.86 -3.76
N MET A 290 -6.16 8.95 -4.80
CA MET A 290 -5.71 8.90 -6.19
C MET A 290 -5.51 10.30 -6.73
N ILE A 291 -4.27 10.65 -7.09
CA ILE A 291 -3.96 11.89 -7.79
C ILE A 291 -3.19 11.54 -9.08
N ASN A 292 -3.68 12.01 -10.23
CA ASN A 292 -3.08 11.78 -11.55
C ASN A 292 -2.80 10.29 -11.88
N GLY A 293 -3.67 9.38 -11.42
CA GLY A 293 -3.54 7.94 -11.69
C GLY A 293 -2.47 7.22 -10.84
N LEU A 294 -1.91 7.89 -9.84
CA LEU A 294 -0.99 7.37 -8.84
C LEU A 294 -1.63 7.46 -7.45
N CYS A 295 -1.29 6.53 -6.55
CA CYS A 295 -1.77 6.56 -5.16
C CYS A 295 -0.76 7.31 -4.30
N CYS A 296 -1.21 8.28 -3.52
CA CYS A 296 -0.39 8.99 -2.53
C CYS A 296 -1.00 8.87 -1.12
N ASP A 297 -0.18 8.86 -0.07
CA ASP A 297 -0.64 8.86 1.33
C ASP A 297 -1.31 10.20 1.68
N ASP A 298 -2.48 10.14 2.32
CA ASP A 298 -3.26 11.23 2.92
C ASP A 298 -3.58 10.80 4.37
N ARG A 299 -2.56 10.81 5.24
CA ARG A 299 -2.64 10.30 6.62
C ARG A 299 -3.56 11.14 7.48
N ASN A 300 -3.72 12.43 7.17
CA ASN A 300 -4.61 13.32 7.89
C ASN A 300 -6.03 13.40 7.28
N GLN A 301 -6.30 12.63 6.22
CA GLN A 301 -7.60 12.48 5.57
C GLN A 301 -8.20 13.80 5.05
N ASN A 302 -7.36 14.72 4.61
CA ASN A 302 -7.80 16.03 4.11
C ASN A 302 -7.94 16.07 2.58
N ASN A 303 -7.79 14.94 1.90
CA ASN A 303 -7.81 14.77 0.45
C ASN A 303 -6.69 15.52 -0.29
N VAL A 304 -5.57 15.81 0.39
CA VAL A 304 -4.33 16.30 -0.19
C VAL A 304 -3.25 15.26 0.05
N CYS A 305 -2.36 15.03 -0.92
CA CYS A 305 -1.22 14.13 -0.67
C CYS A 305 -0.34 14.72 0.43
N ASP A 306 -0.03 13.97 1.49
CA ASP A 306 0.84 14.42 2.58
C ASP A 306 2.22 14.89 2.06
N GLY A 307 2.72 14.31 0.97
CA GLY A 307 3.97 14.73 0.33
C GLY A 307 3.90 16.10 -0.38
N GLN A 308 2.69 16.61 -0.64
CA GLN A 308 2.45 17.97 -1.13
C GLN A 308 2.14 18.95 0.01
N GLU A 309 1.83 18.45 1.20
CA GLU A 309 1.71 19.22 2.42
C GLU A 309 3.11 19.43 3.01
N GLY A 310 3.82 20.43 2.49
CA GLY A 310 5.17 20.75 2.93
C GLY A 310 5.27 20.72 4.46
N TYR A 311 6.13 19.82 4.96
CA TYR A 311 6.56 19.83 6.36
C TYR A 311 7.27 21.16 6.61
N THR A 312 6.58 22.13 7.21
CA THR A 312 7.24 23.27 7.85
C THR A 312 7.79 22.81 9.18
N GLU A 313 8.90 22.07 9.13
CA GLU A 313 9.75 21.92 10.30
C GLU A 313 10.38 23.30 10.56
N THR A 314 10.10 23.86 11.74
CA THR A 314 10.60 25.18 12.14
C THR A 314 12.09 25.05 12.50
N ALA A 315 12.95 24.93 11.48
CA ALA A 315 14.38 25.14 11.64
C ALA A 315 14.68 26.64 11.56
N ILE A 316 15.14 27.18 12.68
CA ILE A 316 15.52 28.59 12.84
C ILE A 316 16.85 28.82 12.10
N SER A 317 16.79 29.00 10.79
CA SER A 317 17.73 29.80 9.98
C SER A 317 17.22 29.83 8.53
N ALA A 318 16.62 30.96 8.17
CA ALA A 318 15.96 31.21 6.90
C ALA A 318 16.90 31.19 5.69
N LEU A 319 16.41 30.66 4.56
CA LEU A 319 16.58 31.24 3.22
C LEU A 319 15.64 30.56 2.23
N THR A 320 14.47 31.18 2.01
CA THR A 320 13.56 30.93 0.90
C THR A 320 14.08 31.56 -0.38
N GLY A 321 14.14 30.78 -1.46
CA GLY A 321 14.35 31.28 -2.81
C GLY A 321 13.70 30.36 -3.84
N THR A 322 12.65 30.84 -4.50
CA THR A 322 12.07 30.17 -5.68
C THR A 322 12.89 30.59 -6.90
N ILE A 323 13.68 29.68 -7.47
CA ILE A 323 14.27 29.93 -8.78
C ILE A 323 13.23 29.53 -9.82
N VAL A 324 12.39 30.49 -10.22
CA VAL A 324 11.56 30.33 -11.42
C VAL A 324 12.40 30.79 -12.60
N VAL A 325 13.05 29.87 -13.33
CA VAL A 325 13.65 30.22 -14.62
C VAL A 325 12.55 30.19 -15.69
N ARG A 326 11.74 31.24 -15.78
CA ARG A 326 10.87 31.42 -16.96
C ARG A 326 11.76 31.68 -18.17
N ALA A 327 11.66 30.84 -19.19
CA ALA A 327 12.10 31.23 -20.52
C ALA A 327 11.24 32.43 -20.96
N ALA A 328 11.88 33.56 -21.24
CA ALA A 328 11.20 34.69 -21.84
C ALA A 328 10.92 34.32 -23.29
N THR A 329 9.68 33.91 -23.58
CA THR A 329 9.12 33.72 -24.93
C THR A 329 9.62 32.50 -25.75
N PRO A 330 8.82 32.03 -26.72
CA PRO A 330 9.16 30.89 -27.59
C PRO A 330 10.39 31.08 -28.49
N GLN A 331 11.01 32.27 -28.51
CA GLN A 331 12.18 32.57 -29.35
C GLN A 331 13.53 32.24 -28.69
N ASP A 332 13.57 31.95 -27.39
CA ASP A 332 14.80 31.63 -26.64
C ASP A 332 15.12 30.11 -26.59
N SER A 333 14.41 29.26 -27.33
CA SER A 333 14.57 27.79 -27.32
C SER A 333 15.88 27.26 -27.93
N VAL A 334 16.89 28.11 -28.14
CA VAL A 334 18.17 27.76 -28.78
C VAL A 334 19.38 28.02 -27.87
N GLN A 335 19.21 28.67 -26.71
CA GLN A 335 20.30 28.87 -25.77
C GLN A 335 20.28 27.79 -24.68
N ASN A 336 21.25 26.88 -24.72
CA ASN A 336 21.53 25.94 -23.63
C ASN A 336 21.70 26.72 -22.32
N ARG A 337 20.88 26.44 -21.31
CA ARG A 337 20.99 27.11 -20.00
C ARG A 337 21.87 26.27 -19.08
N LEU A 338 22.83 26.94 -18.41
CA LEU A 338 23.55 26.35 -17.28
C LEU A 338 22.76 26.66 -16.01
N ILE A 339 22.25 25.62 -15.34
CA ILE A 339 21.51 25.74 -14.08
C ILE A 339 22.39 25.19 -12.96
N ASN A 340 22.91 26.07 -12.11
CA ASN A 340 23.74 25.68 -10.96
C ASN A 340 22.89 25.60 -9.69
N ILE A 341 22.83 24.41 -9.08
CA ILE A 341 22.10 24.13 -7.85
C ILE A 341 23.13 23.80 -6.76
N THR A 342 23.24 24.68 -5.76
CA THR A 342 24.12 24.49 -4.61
C THR A 342 23.29 24.06 -3.40
N ALA A 343 23.56 22.87 -2.88
CA ALA A 343 22.74 22.28 -1.82
C ALA A 343 23.10 22.85 -0.43
N ASN A 344 22.64 24.06 -0.09
CA ASN A 344 22.70 24.62 1.28
C ASN A 344 21.29 24.79 1.87
N GLY A 345 20.57 23.68 2.11
CA GLY A 345 19.24 23.66 2.71
C GLY A 345 18.08 23.51 1.72
N PHE A 346 18.31 22.98 0.53
CA PHE A 346 17.35 23.04 -0.57
C PHE A 346 16.49 21.78 -0.73
N GLU A 347 15.17 21.95 -0.71
CA GLU A 347 14.18 21.07 -1.36
C GLU A 347 13.55 21.87 -2.51
N PRO A 348 14.04 21.77 -3.76
CA PRO A 348 13.26 22.26 -4.88
C PRO A 348 12.04 21.35 -5.01
N SER A 349 10.84 21.90 -4.78
CA SER A 349 9.61 21.16 -4.99
C SER A 349 9.47 20.74 -6.45
N GLN A 350 9.94 21.53 -7.42
CA GLN A 350 9.94 21.21 -8.86
C GLN A 350 11.04 21.98 -9.64
N LEU A 351 11.71 21.29 -10.57
CA LEU A 351 12.65 21.82 -11.57
C LEU A 351 12.12 21.51 -12.98
N GLU A 352 11.82 22.52 -13.79
CA GLU A 352 11.51 22.32 -15.21
C GLU A 352 12.81 22.30 -16.02
N ALA A 353 13.15 21.15 -16.59
CA ALA A 353 14.37 20.96 -17.38
C ALA A 353 14.00 20.83 -18.86
N VAL A 354 14.64 21.59 -19.75
CA VAL A 354 14.45 21.45 -21.20
C VAL A 354 15.61 20.70 -21.85
N GLN A 355 15.37 20.11 -23.02
CA GLN A 355 16.40 19.44 -23.79
C GLN A 355 17.56 20.40 -24.09
N GLY A 356 18.79 19.99 -23.77
CA GLY A 356 20.00 20.79 -23.97
C GLY A 356 20.44 21.62 -22.76
N ASP A 357 19.61 21.71 -21.71
CA ASP A 357 20.04 22.32 -20.44
C ASP A 357 21.19 21.50 -19.82
N VAL A 358 22.12 22.20 -19.17
CA VAL A 358 23.18 21.57 -18.37
C VAL A 358 22.90 21.92 -16.92
N ILE A 359 22.54 20.92 -16.12
CA ILE A 359 22.18 21.09 -14.72
C ILE A 359 23.32 20.57 -13.86
N GLN A 360 23.90 21.44 -13.03
CA GLN A 360 25.01 21.12 -12.15
C GLN A 360 24.57 21.15 -10.69
N PHE A 361 24.78 20.04 -9.99
CA PHE A 361 24.53 19.89 -8.56
C PHE A 361 25.87 19.88 -7.84
N THR A 362 26.16 20.93 -7.06
CA THR A 362 27.37 21.00 -6.26
C THR A 362 27.05 20.76 -4.79
N ASN A 363 27.71 19.77 -4.18
CA ASN A 363 27.56 19.50 -2.75
C ASN A 363 28.52 20.39 -1.94
N SER A 364 28.00 21.47 -1.36
CA SER A 364 28.75 22.37 -0.49
C SER A 364 28.77 21.95 0.99
N ARG A 365 28.12 20.83 1.37
CA ARG A 365 28.01 20.39 2.76
C ARG A 365 29.08 19.36 3.13
N ASN A 366 29.43 19.30 4.41
CA ASN A 366 30.20 18.20 4.97
C ASN A 366 29.39 16.91 4.93
N GLY A 367 29.93 15.86 4.30
CA GLY A 367 29.26 14.58 4.07
C GLY A 367 28.88 14.37 2.61
N ARG A 368 28.26 13.22 2.32
CA ARG A 368 27.82 12.88 0.96
C ARG A 368 26.36 13.26 0.77
N ALA A 369 26.04 13.78 -0.41
CA ALA A 369 24.68 14.08 -0.84
C ALA A 369 24.29 13.14 -1.98
N ARG A 370 23.05 12.65 -2.01
CA ARG A 370 22.54 11.86 -3.14
C ARG A 370 21.50 12.68 -3.89
N VAL A 371 21.64 12.75 -5.21
CA VAL A 371 20.61 13.33 -6.09
C VAL A 371 19.73 12.19 -6.60
N ILE A 372 18.45 12.26 -6.26
CA ILE A 372 17.45 11.26 -6.65
C ILE A 372 16.42 11.95 -7.55
N PRO A 373 16.30 11.55 -8.83
CA PRO A 373 15.23 12.03 -9.69
C PRO A 373 13.90 11.37 -9.31
N ASP A 374 12.82 12.15 -9.31
CA ASP A 374 11.46 11.60 -9.24
C ASP A 374 11.08 10.86 -10.54
N GLN A 375 10.02 10.05 -10.51
CA GLN A 375 9.50 9.28 -11.65
C GLN A 375 9.12 10.15 -12.86
N GLN A 376 8.86 11.44 -12.65
CA GLN A 376 8.51 12.39 -13.72
C GLN A 376 9.75 12.97 -14.42
N CYS A 377 10.95 12.74 -13.87
CA CYS A 377 12.17 13.23 -14.48
C CYS A 377 12.48 12.52 -15.80
N PRO A 378 13.04 13.25 -16.79
CA PRO A 378 13.78 12.61 -17.86
C PRO A 378 14.87 11.71 -17.27
N PRO A 379 15.22 10.59 -17.93
CA PRO A 379 16.14 9.60 -17.38
C PRO A 379 17.42 10.24 -16.83
N MET A 380 17.67 10.00 -15.54
CA MET A 380 18.79 10.53 -14.81
C MET A 380 19.32 9.45 -13.88
N ASN A 381 20.63 9.23 -13.89
CA ASN A 381 21.25 8.30 -12.95
C ASN A 381 21.31 8.96 -11.57
N SER A 382 20.85 8.26 -10.52
CA SER A 382 21.11 8.71 -9.15
C SER A 382 22.62 8.71 -8.90
N SER A 383 23.14 9.78 -8.30
CA SER A 383 24.59 9.89 -8.01
C SER A 383 24.82 10.34 -6.58
N LEU A 384 25.85 9.76 -5.93
CA LEU A 384 26.40 10.28 -4.68
C LEU A 384 27.48 11.32 -5.01
N ILE A 385 27.38 12.49 -4.38
CA ILE A 385 28.26 13.63 -4.54
C ILE A 385 28.97 13.86 -3.21
N ALA A 386 30.29 13.71 -3.15
CA ALA A 386 31.06 14.04 -1.96
C ALA A 386 31.13 15.56 -1.73
N THR A 387 31.57 15.99 -0.55
CA THR A 387 31.80 17.40 -0.24
C THR A 387 32.74 18.04 -1.27
N GLY A 388 32.29 19.11 -1.91
CA GLY A 388 33.01 19.84 -2.96
C GLY A 388 32.87 19.28 -4.38
N GLU A 389 32.29 18.08 -4.56
CA GLU A 389 32.06 17.51 -5.88
C GLU A 389 30.85 18.14 -6.57
N THR A 390 30.86 18.09 -7.90
CA THR A 390 29.75 18.54 -8.75
C THR A 390 29.30 17.41 -9.66
N PHE A 391 28.00 17.10 -9.63
CA PHE A 391 27.37 16.18 -10.56
C PHE A 391 26.67 16.99 -11.66
N THR A 392 26.90 16.63 -12.91
CA THR A 392 26.31 17.31 -14.08
C THR A 392 25.35 16.38 -14.80
N TRP A 393 24.16 16.87 -15.11
CA TRP A 393 23.14 16.16 -15.87
C TRP A 393 22.62 17.02 -17.03
N THR A 394 22.47 16.41 -18.20
CA THR A 394 21.89 17.02 -19.39
C THR A 394 20.65 16.21 -19.77
N PRO A 395 19.44 16.76 -19.63
CA PRO A 395 18.21 16.05 -19.96
C PRO A 395 18.16 15.77 -21.46
N VAL A 396 17.87 14.52 -21.82
CA VAL A 396 17.68 14.13 -23.23
C VAL A 396 16.32 14.59 -23.75
N ASN A 397 15.33 14.65 -22.87
CA ASN A 397 13.96 15.09 -23.16
C ASN A 397 13.55 16.18 -22.16
N PRO A 398 12.65 17.12 -22.54
CA PRO A 398 12.10 18.08 -21.60
C PRO A 398 11.18 17.40 -20.57
N GLY A 399 11.15 17.89 -19.33
CA GLY A 399 10.28 17.36 -18.28
C GLY A 399 10.35 18.12 -16.96
N ASN A 400 9.31 17.96 -16.14
CA ASN A 400 9.27 18.46 -14.76
C ASN A 400 9.89 17.43 -13.82
N CYS A 401 10.85 17.88 -13.03
CA CYS A 401 11.66 17.07 -12.15
C CYS A 401 11.48 17.47 -10.69
N GLY A 402 10.96 16.57 -9.86
CA GLY A 402 11.21 16.63 -8.42
C GLY A 402 12.63 16.15 -8.14
N ILE A 403 13.42 16.88 -7.35
CA ILE A 403 14.76 16.47 -6.95
C ILE A 403 14.89 16.54 -5.44
N SER A 404 14.96 15.37 -4.81
CA SER A 404 15.23 15.26 -3.39
C SER A 404 16.73 15.09 -3.15
N ILE A 405 17.30 15.90 -2.26
CA ILE A 405 18.70 15.82 -1.83
C ILE A 405 18.75 15.24 -0.43
N GLY A 406 19.14 13.96 -0.31
CA GLY A 406 19.34 13.32 0.99
C GLY A 406 20.76 13.55 1.50
N ILE A 407 20.90 13.88 2.78
CA ILE A 407 22.20 14.09 3.44
C ILE A 407 22.36 13.01 4.51
N GLY A 408 23.49 12.35 4.49
CA GLY A 408 23.99 11.64 5.65
C GLY A 408 24.95 10.52 5.29
N ASN A 409 25.78 10.17 6.26
CA ASN A 409 26.79 9.12 6.11
C ASN A 409 26.10 7.76 6.02
N SER A 410 26.29 7.01 4.93
CA SER A 410 25.64 5.73 4.60
C SER A 410 25.73 4.62 5.66
N ASP A 411 26.46 4.81 6.76
CA ASP A 411 26.66 3.83 7.82
C ASP A 411 26.42 4.40 9.23
N GLU A 412 25.60 5.45 9.37
CA GLU A 412 25.10 5.84 10.69
C GLU A 412 24.22 4.72 11.28
N SER A 413 24.51 4.28 12.52
CA SER A 413 23.73 3.23 13.16
C SER A 413 22.37 3.74 13.58
N CYS A 414 21.35 2.90 13.43
CA CYS A 414 19.97 3.21 13.78
C CYS A 414 19.27 1.96 14.32
N ALA A 415 18.17 2.17 15.01
CA ALA A 415 17.19 1.17 15.42
C ALA A 415 15.83 1.39 14.74
N ASP A 416 15.57 2.60 14.23
CA ASP A 416 14.31 3.01 13.62
C ASP A 416 14.53 3.95 12.42
N ASN A 417 13.64 3.90 11.44
CA ASN A 417 13.64 4.77 10.26
C ASN A 417 13.57 6.25 10.64
N ASN A 418 12.93 6.62 11.76
CA ASN A 418 12.83 8.00 12.23
C ASN A 418 14.18 8.60 12.67
N GLN A 419 15.21 7.76 12.87
CA GLN A 419 16.58 8.20 13.17
C GLN A 419 17.37 8.50 11.89
N CYS A 420 16.84 8.16 10.72
CA CYS A 420 17.50 8.35 9.45
C CYS A 420 17.01 9.63 8.76
N ALA A 421 17.95 10.50 8.39
CA ALA A 421 17.63 11.75 7.69
C ALA A 421 17.24 11.52 6.22
N GLY A 422 16.28 12.31 5.73
CA GLY A 422 15.83 12.32 4.34
C GLY A 422 15.09 11.04 3.92
N LEU A 423 15.31 10.57 2.70
CA LEU A 423 14.66 9.37 2.14
C LEU A 423 15.36 8.05 2.52
N ARG A 424 16.13 8.06 3.61
CA ARG A 424 16.88 6.88 4.07
C ARG A 424 16.03 6.08 5.03
N ALA A 425 16.18 4.76 5.00
CA ALA A 425 15.57 3.86 5.95
C ALA A 425 16.64 3.26 6.86
N CYS A 426 16.24 2.82 8.04
CA CYS A 426 17.09 2.02 8.91
C CYS A 426 17.14 0.59 8.39
N VAL A 427 18.09 0.32 7.49
CA VAL A 427 18.30 -0.97 6.83
C VAL A 427 19.35 -1.76 7.59
N ASP A 428 18.96 -2.89 8.19
CA ASP A 428 19.85 -3.75 8.99
C ASP A 428 20.69 -2.95 10.01
N ASN A 429 20.00 -2.10 10.78
CA ASN A 429 20.54 -1.20 11.80
C ASN A 429 21.49 -0.09 11.29
N HIS A 430 21.46 0.21 9.99
CA HIS A 430 22.22 1.33 9.42
C HIS A 430 21.31 2.17 8.52
N CYS A 431 21.42 3.49 8.63
CA CYS A 431 20.68 4.36 7.73
C CYS A 431 21.20 4.18 6.30
N LYS A 432 20.39 3.71 5.36
CA LYS A 432 20.78 3.46 3.96
C LYS A 432 19.62 3.80 3.04
N PHE A 433 19.93 4.14 1.78
CA PHE A 433 18.88 4.11 0.77
C PHE A 433 18.63 2.65 0.37
N ILE A 434 17.38 2.28 0.12
CA ILE A 434 17.07 0.93 -0.38
C ILE A 434 17.81 0.64 -1.69
N ALA A 435 18.00 1.68 -2.53
CA ALA A 435 18.78 1.58 -3.75
C ALA A 435 20.26 1.22 -3.52
N ASP A 436 20.84 1.52 -2.34
CA ASP A 436 22.25 1.21 -2.02
C ASP A 436 22.47 -0.30 -1.82
N ILE A 437 21.40 -1.06 -1.57
CA ILE A 437 21.45 -2.52 -1.43
C ILE A 437 21.76 -3.18 -2.78
N TYR A 438 21.53 -2.47 -3.89
CA TYR A 438 21.63 -3.02 -5.24
C TYR A 438 22.69 -2.30 -6.07
N SER A 439 23.40 -3.06 -6.92
CA SER A 439 24.20 -2.45 -7.99
C SER A 439 23.25 -1.91 -9.06
N THR A 440 23.23 -0.59 -9.27
CA THR A 440 22.35 0.08 -10.25
C THR A 440 23.12 0.77 -11.37
N THR A 441 24.46 0.77 -11.33
CA THR A 441 25.30 1.50 -12.27
C THR A 441 25.99 0.57 -13.26
N ALA A 442 26.00 0.97 -14.54
CA ALA A 442 26.74 0.29 -15.62
C ALA A 442 26.34 -1.18 -15.85
N CYS A 443 25.04 -1.49 -15.74
CA CYS A 443 24.52 -2.83 -16.00
C CYS A 443 24.46 -3.10 -17.51
N SER A 444 24.88 -4.29 -17.95
CA SER A 444 24.59 -4.77 -19.31
C SER A 444 23.13 -5.17 -19.49
N GLU A 445 22.48 -5.57 -18.39
CA GLU A 445 21.08 -5.99 -18.33
C GLU A 445 20.51 -5.59 -16.97
N TYR A 446 19.36 -4.91 -16.97
CA TYR A 446 18.62 -4.54 -15.77
C TYR A 446 17.53 -5.56 -15.48
N CYS A 447 17.28 -5.79 -14.19
CA CYS A 447 16.29 -6.72 -13.67
C CYS A 447 15.32 -6.00 -12.73
N THR A 448 14.04 -6.36 -12.83
CA THR A 448 12.96 -5.90 -11.94
C THR A 448 12.34 -7.11 -11.26
N ILE A 449 12.04 -7.05 -9.97
CA ILE A 449 11.32 -8.13 -9.27
C ILE A 449 9.81 -7.94 -9.47
N ILE A 450 9.13 -8.99 -9.93
CA ILE A 450 7.68 -9.01 -10.14
C ILE A 450 6.97 -9.52 -8.89
N ARG A 451 7.42 -10.64 -8.34
CA ARG A 451 6.80 -11.29 -7.19
C ARG A 451 7.82 -12.05 -6.34
N VAL A 452 7.54 -12.16 -5.05
CA VAL A 452 8.34 -12.88 -4.08
C VAL A 452 7.45 -13.91 -3.39
N LYS A 453 7.90 -15.16 -3.31
CA LYS A 453 7.26 -16.18 -2.48
C LYS A 453 7.87 -16.16 -1.09
N VAL A 454 7.05 -15.82 -0.11
CA VAL A 454 7.46 -15.69 1.29
C VAL A 454 6.74 -16.75 2.10
N THR A 455 7.50 -17.55 2.85
CA THR A 455 6.96 -18.41 3.89
C THR A 455 7.17 -17.72 5.23
N THR A 456 6.14 -17.70 6.07
CA THR A 456 6.26 -17.23 7.44
C THR A 456 6.02 -18.38 8.41
N PHE A 457 6.76 -18.37 9.51
CA PHE A 457 6.61 -19.33 10.60
C PHE A 457 6.34 -18.55 11.88
N ASN A 458 5.23 -18.88 12.55
CA ASN A 458 4.92 -18.35 13.86
C ASN A 458 4.66 -19.53 14.81
N GLU A 459 5.20 -19.47 16.02
CA GLU A 459 4.81 -20.41 17.07
C GLU A 459 3.55 -19.86 17.74
N ASP A 460 2.41 -20.52 17.55
CA ASP A 460 1.17 -20.15 18.24
C ASP A 460 0.26 -21.38 18.42
N PRO A 461 0.04 -21.88 19.65
CA PRO A 461 0.76 -21.63 20.91
C PRO A 461 2.19 -22.24 20.91
N PRO A 462 3.03 -22.01 21.96
CA PRO A 462 4.41 -22.51 22.02
C PRO A 462 4.52 -24.01 21.68
N GLY A 463 5.38 -24.33 20.71
CA GLY A 463 5.55 -25.69 20.18
C GLY A 463 4.63 -26.07 19.01
N ASN A 464 3.69 -25.20 18.59
CA ASN A 464 2.91 -25.37 17.37
C ASN A 464 3.35 -24.36 16.31
N VAL A 465 4.15 -24.82 15.34
CA VAL A 465 4.63 -23.98 14.23
C VAL A 465 3.55 -23.85 13.16
N VAL A 466 2.91 -22.69 13.09
CA VAL A 466 2.00 -22.32 12.01
C VAL A 466 2.81 -21.80 10.84
N LYS A 467 2.75 -22.51 9.71
CA LYS A 467 3.37 -22.11 8.44
C LYS A 467 2.33 -21.44 7.55
N GLN A 468 2.65 -20.27 7.01
CA GLN A 468 1.82 -19.56 6.02
C GLN A 468 2.67 -19.23 4.79
N ASN A 469 2.11 -19.39 3.60
CA ASN A 469 2.79 -19.11 2.34
C ASN A 469 2.11 -17.93 1.64
N TYR A 470 2.92 -17.00 1.14
CA TYR A 470 2.46 -15.80 0.45
C TYR A 470 3.18 -15.66 -0.89
N THR A 471 2.47 -15.19 -1.91
CA THR A 471 3.06 -14.73 -3.18
C THR A 471 2.74 -13.26 -3.36
N LEU A 472 3.70 -12.39 -3.07
CA LEU A 472 3.47 -10.95 -2.94
C LEU A 472 4.23 -10.17 -4.02
N ARG A 473 3.68 -9.01 -4.38
CA ARG A 473 4.35 -8.00 -5.21
C ARG A 473 5.02 -6.96 -4.32
N MET A 474 5.90 -6.14 -4.90
CA MET A 474 6.48 -4.99 -4.23
C MET A 474 5.39 -4.05 -3.70
N GLY A 475 5.58 -3.54 -2.49
CA GLY A 475 4.63 -2.69 -1.77
C GLY A 475 3.50 -3.43 -1.05
N LEU A 476 3.43 -4.77 -1.17
CA LEU A 476 2.47 -5.60 -0.44
C LEU A 476 3.13 -6.31 0.75
N GLY A 477 2.31 -6.72 1.69
CA GLY A 477 2.73 -7.22 3.00
C GLY A 477 1.67 -8.08 3.67
N SER A 478 1.95 -8.49 4.90
CA SER A 478 1.01 -9.17 5.80
C SER A 478 1.36 -8.83 7.25
N TYR A 479 0.53 -9.28 8.19
CA TYR A 479 0.71 -9.04 9.62
C TYR A 479 0.67 -10.36 10.40
N THR A 480 1.23 -10.36 11.61
CA THR A 480 1.16 -11.50 12.52
C THR A 480 -0.22 -11.64 13.15
N ALA A 481 -0.63 -12.84 13.59
CA ALA A 481 -1.98 -13.09 14.09
C ALA A 481 -2.43 -12.15 15.23
N GLY A 482 -1.49 -11.66 16.05
CA GLY A 482 -1.74 -10.67 17.11
C GLY A 482 -1.73 -9.20 16.66
N GLY A 483 -1.42 -8.92 15.39
CA GLY A 483 -1.33 -7.55 14.84
C GLY A 483 -0.18 -6.71 15.39
N ALA A 484 0.73 -7.30 16.16
CA ALA A 484 1.86 -6.60 16.78
C ALA A 484 2.99 -6.32 15.78
N LEU A 485 3.10 -7.11 14.73
CA LEU A 485 4.06 -6.91 13.65
C LEU A 485 3.34 -6.91 12.31
N ASP A 486 3.56 -5.88 11.52
CA ASP A 486 3.23 -5.80 10.09
C ASP A 486 4.54 -5.77 9.30
N TRP A 487 4.56 -6.41 8.14
CA TRP A 487 5.74 -6.45 7.27
C TRP A 487 5.34 -6.21 5.83
N ILE A 488 6.08 -5.35 5.14
CA ILE A 488 5.81 -4.96 3.76
C ILE A 488 7.09 -5.09 2.93
N ILE A 489 6.99 -5.70 1.75
CA ILE A 489 8.13 -5.74 0.82
C ILE A 489 8.29 -4.35 0.21
N LYS A 490 9.44 -3.71 0.40
CA LYS A 490 9.64 -2.35 -0.11
C LYS A 490 9.89 -2.32 -1.61
N PRO A 491 9.44 -1.27 -2.32
CA PRO A 491 9.82 -1.06 -3.71
C PRO A 491 11.33 -1.02 -3.86
N ILE A 492 11.82 -1.76 -4.86
CA ILE A 492 13.24 -1.89 -5.20
C ILE A 492 13.43 -1.27 -6.58
N PRO A 493 14.48 -0.45 -6.81
CA PRO A 493 14.78 0.05 -8.15
C PRO A 493 15.24 -1.10 -9.06
N ASP A 494 15.17 -0.89 -10.37
CA ASP A 494 15.80 -1.81 -11.32
C ASP A 494 17.29 -1.95 -11.00
N PHE A 495 17.80 -3.19 -10.98
CA PHE A 495 19.16 -3.50 -10.56
C PHE A 495 19.90 -4.31 -11.61
N CYS A 496 21.23 -4.27 -11.58
CA CYS A 496 22.06 -5.07 -12.45
C CYS A 496 21.79 -6.55 -12.24
N LYS A 497 21.66 -7.29 -13.34
CA LYS A 497 21.64 -8.75 -13.30
C LYS A 497 22.83 -9.28 -12.47
N PRO A 498 22.60 -10.07 -11.41
CA PRO A 498 23.67 -10.56 -10.55
C PRO A 498 24.70 -11.35 -11.36
N SER A 499 25.97 -10.95 -11.31
CA SER A 499 27.06 -11.62 -12.04
C SER A 499 27.27 -13.08 -11.61
N SER A 500 26.87 -13.41 -10.38
CA SER A 500 26.93 -14.76 -9.81
C SER A 500 25.64 -15.57 -9.99
N SER A 501 24.71 -15.15 -10.86
CA SER A 501 23.52 -15.95 -11.15
C SER A 501 23.94 -17.22 -11.89
N ALA A 502 24.09 -18.34 -11.18
CA ALA A 502 24.23 -19.64 -11.81
C ALA A 502 22.86 -20.05 -12.38
N ARG A 503 22.79 -20.42 -13.65
CA ARG A 503 21.62 -21.15 -14.16
C ARG A 503 21.57 -22.48 -13.44
N ILE A 504 20.54 -22.71 -12.63
CA ILE A 504 20.39 -23.97 -11.90
C ILE A 504 19.61 -24.98 -12.72
N HIS A 505 18.69 -24.53 -13.58
CA HIS A 505 17.95 -25.41 -14.47
C HIS A 505 17.83 -24.82 -15.88
N GLN A 506 18.35 -25.57 -16.85
CA GLN A 506 18.35 -25.19 -18.26
C GLN A 506 16.95 -25.26 -18.89
N GLU A 507 16.04 -26.06 -18.31
CA GLU A 507 14.70 -26.32 -18.84
C GLU A 507 13.63 -25.37 -18.32
N SER A 508 13.78 -24.82 -17.11
CA SER A 508 12.78 -23.94 -16.48
C SER A 508 13.13 -22.44 -16.53
N ASN A 509 14.29 -22.06 -17.09
CA ASN A 509 14.82 -20.68 -17.03
C ASN A 509 14.79 -20.09 -15.60
N THR A 510 14.98 -20.94 -14.57
CA THR A 510 15.04 -20.53 -13.17
C THR A 510 16.49 -20.27 -12.74
N TRP A 511 16.76 -19.10 -12.13
CA TRP A 511 18.06 -18.65 -11.63
C TRP A 511 17.95 -18.42 -10.13
N ARG A 512 18.65 -19.21 -9.31
CA ARG A 512 18.82 -18.81 -7.90
C ARG A 512 19.93 -17.79 -7.84
N ALA A 513 19.53 -16.53 -7.75
CA ALA A 513 20.41 -15.48 -7.30
C ALA A 513 20.09 -15.19 -5.83
N THR A 514 21.14 -15.03 -5.03
CA THR A 514 21.04 -14.48 -3.68
C THR A 514 20.69 -13.00 -3.81
N ILE A 515 19.40 -12.70 -3.88
CA ILE A 515 18.90 -11.34 -4.02
C ILE A 515 18.42 -10.90 -2.63
N PRO A 516 18.99 -9.85 -2.03
CA PRO A 516 18.45 -9.28 -0.81
C PRO A 516 17.09 -8.66 -1.14
N ILE A 517 16.07 -8.96 -0.33
CA ILE A 517 14.74 -8.35 -0.40
C ILE A 517 14.53 -7.53 0.88
N PRO A 518 14.18 -6.23 0.78
CA PRO A 518 14.00 -5.36 1.93
C PRO A 518 12.56 -5.44 2.43
N PHE A 519 12.38 -5.88 3.67
CA PHE A 519 11.11 -5.92 4.37
C PHE A 519 11.04 -4.76 5.35
N GLU A 520 10.10 -3.82 5.16
CA GLU A 520 9.76 -2.84 6.19
C GLU A 520 8.94 -3.52 7.27
N ILE A 521 9.52 -3.66 8.45
CA ILE A 521 8.88 -4.17 9.66
C ILE A 521 8.32 -2.99 10.42
N ARG A 522 7.03 -3.05 10.75
CA ARG A 522 6.32 -2.07 11.55
C ARG A 522 5.86 -2.72 12.83
N GLU A 523 6.22 -2.11 13.96
CA GLU A 523 5.89 -2.63 15.28
C GLU A 523 4.73 -1.85 15.89
N PHE A 524 3.75 -2.56 16.44
CA PHE A 524 2.57 -1.97 17.05
C PHE A 524 2.37 -2.45 18.48
N SER A 525 2.03 -1.52 19.37
CA SER A 525 1.59 -1.83 20.73
C SER A 525 0.30 -1.11 21.04
N ASN A 526 -0.74 -1.88 21.38
CA ASN A 526 -2.10 -1.39 21.63
C ASN A 526 -2.63 -0.51 20.47
N GLY A 527 -2.32 -0.90 19.22
CA GLY A 527 -2.71 -0.18 18.01
C GLY A 527 -1.86 1.05 17.66
N ASN A 528 -0.91 1.45 18.50
CA ASN A 528 0.01 2.55 18.20
C ASN A 528 1.27 2.02 17.52
N LEU A 529 1.69 2.67 16.44
CA LEU A 529 2.97 2.41 15.77
C LEU A 529 4.12 2.83 16.70
N LEU A 530 4.90 1.86 17.16
CA LEU A 530 6.07 2.07 18.00
C LEU A 530 7.30 2.45 17.19
N GLY A 531 7.43 1.85 16.01
CA GLY A 531 8.61 2.01 15.19
C GLY A 531 8.51 1.30 13.85
N THR A 532 9.40 1.70 12.95
CA THR A 532 9.57 1.09 11.62
C THR A 532 11.04 0.90 11.33
N ARG A 533 11.41 -0.24 10.77
CA ARG A 533 12.77 -0.51 10.28
C ARG A 533 12.72 -1.37 9.04
N VAL A 534 13.83 -1.48 8.32
CA VAL A 534 13.96 -2.36 7.15
C VAL A 534 14.95 -3.47 7.46
N GLU A 535 14.51 -4.71 7.29
CA GLU A 535 15.37 -5.89 7.41
C GLU A 535 15.59 -6.46 6.00
N THR A 536 16.84 -6.73 5.63
CA THR A 536 17.10 -7.45 4.38
C THR A 536 17.16 -8.96 4.63
N ILE A 537 16.51 -9.70 3.75
CA ILE A 537 16.50 -11.16 3.77
C ILE A 537 16.90 -11.62 2.38
N ASN A 538 17.88 -12.52 2.27
CA ASN A 538 18.24 -13.07 0.97
C ASN A 538 17.36 -14.27 0.59
N THR A 539 17.15 -14.50 -0.71
CA THR A 539 16.50 -15.72 -1.21
C THR A 539 17.10 -16.98 -0.58
N GLY A 540 16.24 -17.85 -0.04
CA GLY A 540 16.62 -19.09 0.65
C GLY A 540 17.04 -18.93 2.11
N GLN A 541 17.20 -17.70 2.62
CA GLN A 541 17.51 -17.44 4.03
C GLN A 541 16.25 -17.28 4.88
N GLU A 542 16.37 -17.68 6.14
CA GLU A 542 15.38 -17.47 7.20
C GLU A 542 15.89 -16.34 8.10
N LYS A 543 15.00 -15.41 8.45
CA LYS A 543 15.30 -14.31 9.37
C LYS A 543 14.23 -14.27 10.45
N VAL A 544 14.67 -14.37 11.70
CA VAL A 544 13.81 -14.19 12.87
C VAL A 544 13.62 -12.69 13.10
N ILE A 545 12.37 -12.26 13.13
CA ILE A 545 11.93 -10.91 13.42
C ILE A 545 11.34 -10.90 14.83
N THR A 546 11.89 -10.04 15.69
CA THR A 546 11.42 -9.86 17.06
C THR A 546 10.75 -8.49 17.21
N HIS A 547 9.78 -8.41 18.11
CA HIS A 547 9.18 -7.15 18.51
C HIS A 547 9.99 -6.51 19.64
N SER A 548 10.31 -5.22 19.57
CA SER A 548 11.22 -4.56 20.53
C SER A 548 10.71 -4.55 21.98
N GLN A 549 9.41 -4.37 22.19
CA GLN A 549 8.81 -4.22 23.52
C GLN A 549 8.00 -5.43 24.03
N LEU A 550 7.61 -6.34 23.14
CA LEU A 550 6.73 -7.45 23.49
C LEU A 550 7.55 -8.73 23.38
N SER A 551 7.55 -9.52 24.45
CA SER A 551 8.09 -10.88 24.44
C SER A 551 7.11 -11.81 23.71
N LEU A 552 6.79 -11.50 22.45
CA LEU A 552 6.01 -12.36 21.60
C LEU A 552 6.87 -13.53 21.13
N ASP A 553 6.21 -14.63 20.84
CA ASP A 553 6.81 -15.75 20.15
C ASP A 553 7.47 -15.27 18.84
N GLN A 554 8.61 -15.85 18.52
CA GLN A 554 9.48 -15.40 17.44
C GLN A 554 8.79 -15.57 16.09
N PHE A 555 8.74 -14.49 15.29
CA PHE A 555 8.18 -14.53 13.94
C PHE A 555 9.30 -14.72 12.93
N THR A 556 9.30 -15.81 12.16
CA THR A 556 10.35 -16.07 11.16
C THR A 556 9.84 -15.84 9.75
N LEU A 557 10.57 -15.05 8.97
CA LEU A 557 10.35 -14.85 7.54
C LEU A 557 11.38 -15.66 6.73
N LYS A 558 10.91 -16.33 5.68
CA LYS A 558 11.74 -17.04 4.71
C LYS A 558 11.35 -16.67 3.30
N ILE A 559 12.31 -16.35 2.46
CA ILE A 559 12.08 -16.18 1.03
C ILE A 559 12.33 -17.51 0.34
N GLU A 560 11.30 -18.11 -0.23
CA GLU A 560 11.42 -19.39 -0.94
C GLU A 560 11.87 -19.19 -2.40
N ASP A 561 11.40 -18.13 -3.05
CA ASP A 561 11.52 -17.92 -4.50
C ASP A 561 11.32 -16.43 -4.83
N VAL A 562 12.04 -15.91 -5.82
CA VAL A 562 11.94 -14.53 -6.32
C VAL A 562 11.80 -14.55 -7.83
N HIS A 563 10.65 -14.10 -8.33
CA HIS A 563 10.44 -13.97 -9.77
C HIS A 563 10.82 -12.57 -10.22
N LEU A 564 11.71 -12.52 -11.20
CA LEU A 564 12.27 -11.30 -11.76
C LEU A 564 12.07 -11.24 -13.27
N THR A 565 12.31 -10.09 -13.88
CA THR A 565 12.32 -9.92 -15.33
C THR A 565 13.52 -9.09 -15.68
N CYS A 566 14.39 -9.64 -16.54
CA CYS A 566 15.60 -8.98 -16.98
C CYS A 566 15.56 -8.81 -18.50
N GLY A 567 15.88 -7.62 -19.01
CA GLY A 567 15.96 -7.39 -20.46
C GLY A 567 14.69 -7.77 -21.25
N GLY A 568 13.50 -7.69 -20.63
CA GLY A 568 12.23 -8.08 -21.24
C GLY A 568 11.92 -9.58 -21.23
N GLN A 569 12.80 -10.43 -20.68
CA GLN A 569 12.53 -11.84 -20.44
C GLN A 569 12.11 -12.07 -18.99
N THR A 570 11.00 -12.75 -18.76
CA THR A 570 10.60 -13.18 -17.41
C THR A 570 11.47 -14.35 -16.97
N VAL A 571 12.05 -14.21 -15.79
CA VAL A 571 13.04 -15.10 -15.21
C VAL A 571 12.54 -15.53 -13.83
N PHE A 572 12.55 -16.83 -13.57
CA PHE A 572 12.14 -17.39 -12.28
C PHE A 572 13.38 -17.60 -11.40
N GLY A 573 13.29 -17.73 -10.08
CA GLY A 573 14.28 -18.52 -9.34
C GLY A 573 14.59 -18.12 -7.91
#